data_AF-A0A4U1ECP2-F1
#
_entry.id   AF-A0A4U1ECP2-F1
#
_cell.length_a   1.000
_cell.length_b   1.000
_cell.length_c   1.000
_cell.angle_alpha   90.00
_cell.angle_beta   90.00
_cell.angle_gamma   90.00
#
_symmetry.space_group_name_H-M   'P 1'
#
loop_
_entity.id
_entity.type
_entity.pdbx_description
1 polymer ?
#
loop_
_entity_poly.entity_id
_entity_poly.type
_entity_poly.pdbx_seq_one_letter_code
_entity_poly.pdbx_strand_id
1 'polypeptide(L)'
;VPISSLREITLLLRLRHPNIVELKEVVVGNHLESIFLVMGYCEQDLASLLENMPTPFSEAQVKCIVLQVLRGLQYLHRNFIIH
;
A
#
# COMPACT_ATOMS: atom_id res chain seq x y z
N VAL A 1 6.57 5.35 -20.49
CA VAL A 1 6.75 5.24 -19.03
C VAL A 1 8.08 5.86 -18.63
N PRO A 2 8.12 6.86 -17.74
CA PRO A 2 9.38 7.38 -17.19
C PRO A 2 10.18 6.23 -16.54
N ILE A 3 11.51 6.24 -16.70
CA ILE A 3 12.39 5.23 -16.09
C ILE A 3 12.22 5.18 -14.56
N SER A 4 11.95 6.33 -13.93
CA SER A 4 11.64 6.44 -12.51
C SER A 4 10.43 5.60 -12.11
N SER A 5 9.33 5.67 -12.88
CA SER A 5 8.11 4.91 -12.62
C SER A 5 8.31 3.40 -12.79
N LEU A 6 9.14 2.96 -13.74
CA LEU A 6 9.50 1.53 -13.87
C LEU A 6 10.31 1.02 -12.68
N ARG A 7 11.21 1.86 -12.13
CA ARG A 7 11.97 1.53 -10.92
C ARG A 7 11.03 1.35 -9.72
N GLU A 8 10.10 2.28 -9.52
CA GLU A 8 9.11 2.22 -8.44
C GLU A 8 8.20 0.99 -8.56
N ILE A 9 7.68 0.71 -9.76
CA ILE A 9 6.89 -0.50 -10.03
C ILE A 9 7.68 -1.77 -9.69
N THR A 10 8.96 -1.83 -10.10
CA THR A 10 9.82 -2.99 -9.84
C THR A 10 10.09 -3.18 -8.34
N LEU A 11 10.21 -2.09 -7.58
CA LEU A 11 10.35 -2.15 -6.12
C LEU A 11 9.05 -2.64 -5.48
N LEU A 12 7.90 -2.08 -5.88
CA LEU A 12 6.57 -2.46 -5.39
C LEU A 12 6.27 -3.94 -5.63
N LEU A 13 6.62 -4.49 -6.80
CA LEU A 13 6.47 -5.92 -7.13
C LEU A 13 7.23 -6.87 -6.19
N ARG A 14 8.26 -6.37 -5.48
CA ARG A 14 9.07 -7.17 -4.55
C ARG A 14 8.59 -7.08 -3.11
N LEU A 15 7.67 -6.16 -2.79
CA LEU A 15 7.17 -5.98 -1.43
C LEU A 15 6.19 -7.09 -1.08
N ARG A 16 6.52 -7.83 -0.03
CA ARG A 16 5.72 -8.94 0.51
C ARG A 16 5.65 -8.77 2.02
N HIS A 17 4.59 -8.15 2.52
CA HIS A 17 4.39 -7.91 3.95
C HIS A 17 2.88 -7.82 4.27
N PRO A 18 2.39 -8.42 5.37
CA PRO A 18 0.96 -8.43 5.71
C PRO A 18 0.36 -7.03 5.99
N ASN A 19 1.20 -6.03 6.29
CA ASN A 19 0.77 -4.64 6.51
C ASN A 19 1.09 -3.70 5.33
N ILE A 20 1.29 -4.25 4.13
CA ILE A 20 1.48 -3.50 2.88
C ILE A 20 0.57 -4.12 1.82
N VAL A 21 -0.19 -3.31 1.09
CA VAL A 21 -1.05 -3.81 0.00
C VAL A 21 -0.15 -4.35 -1.11
N GLU A 22 -0.37 -5.61 -1.47
CA GLU A 22 0.43 -6.29 -2.50
C GLU A 22 0.06 -5.80 -3.90
N LEU A 23 1.09 -5.39 -4.65
CA LEU A 23 1.01 -5.23 -6.10
C LEU A 23 1.13 -6.63 -6.73
N LYS A 24 0.02 -7.14 -7.26
CA LYS A 24 -0.08 -8.49 -7.83
C LYS A 24 0.46 -8.55 -9.24
N GLU A 25 0.11 -7.57 -10.07
CA GLU A 25 0.46 -7.56 -11.48
C GLU A 25 0.53 -6.12 -12.03
N VAL A 26 1.33 -5.94 -13.07
CA VAL A 26 1.32 -4.72 -13.90
C VAL A 26 0.89 -5.08 -15.30
N VAL A 27 -0.21 -4.49 -15.74
CA VAL A 27 -0.78 -4.70 -17.07
C VAL A 27 -0.44 -3.50 -17.94
N VAL A 28 0.07 -3.76 -19.15
CA VAL A 28 0.41 -2.73 -20.12
C VAL A 28 -0.48 -2.91 -21.35
N GLY A 29 -1.26 -1.87 -21.67
CA GLY A 29 -2.10 -1.83 -22.85
C GLY A 29 -1.32 -1.51 -24.13
N ASN A 30 -2.03 -1.42 -25.25
CA ASN A 30 -1.44 -1.22 -26.57
C ASN A 30 -0.79 0.16 -26.78
N HIS A 31 -0.98 1.10 -25.86
CA HIS A 31 -0.40 2.44 -25.89
C HIS A 31 0.56 2.63 -24.71
N LEU A 32 1.63 3.42 -24.93
CA LEU A 32 2.69 3.69 -23.94
C LEU A 32 2.22 4.38 -22.64
N GLU A 33 0.99 4.88 -22.63
CA GLU A 33 0.34 5.55 -21.50
C GLU A 33 -0.63 4.63 -20.74
N SER A 34 -0.89 3.43 -21.25
CA SER A 34 -1.87 2.50 -20.68
C SER A 34 -1.20 1.53 -19.71
N ILE A 35 -0.79 2.01 -18.53
CA ILE A 35 -0.28 1.15 -17.46
C ILE A 35 -1.35 1.02 -16.37
N PHE A 36 -1.62 -0.21 -15.95
CA PHE A 36 -2.54 -0.51 -14.87
C PHE A 36 -1.82 -1.32 -13.79
N LEU A 37 -2.04 -0.94 -12.54
CA LEU A 37 -1.49 -1.62 -11.36
C LEU A 37 -2.59 -2.45 -10.72
N VAL A 38 -2.44 -3.77 -10.78
CA VAL A 38 -3.39 -4.71 -10.18
C VAL A 38 -2.96 -4.96 -8.74
N MET A 39 -3.76 -4.50 -7.78
CA MET A 39 -3.44 -4.55 -6.34
C MET A 39 -4.48 -5.33 -5.55
N GLY A 40 -4.18 -5.65 -4.30
CA GLY A 40 -5.19 -6.10 -3.35
C GLY A 40 -6.33 -5.09 -3.21
N TYR A 41 -7.57 -5.55 -3.31
CA TYR A 41 -8.74 -4.71 -3.07
C TYR A 41 -8.92 -4.50 -1.56
N CYS A 42 -9.02 -3.24 -1.16
CA CYS A 42 -9.40 -2.83 0.18
C CYS A 42 -10.75 -2.12 0.08
N GLU A 43 -11.75 -2.57 0.85
CA GLU A 43 -13.12 -2.03 0.79
C GLU A 43 -13.16 -0.53 1.05
N GLN A 44 -12.35 -0.05 2.00
CA GLN A 44 -12.26 1.35 2.40
C GLN A 44 -10.82 1.71 2.78
N ASP A 45 -10.45 2.99 2.59
CA ASP A 45 -9.25 3.54 3.19
C ASP A 45 -9.50 3.95 4.66
N LEU A 46 -8.43 4.05 5.44
CA LEU A 46 -8.53 4.33 6.87
C LEU A 46 -9.09 5.73 7.16
N ALA A 47 -8.81 6.74 6.32
CA ALA A 47 -9.31 8.10 6.55
C ALA A 47 -10.83 8.14 6.38
N SER A 48 -11.33 7.59 5.27
CA SER A 48 -12.76 7.43 5.02
C SER A 48 -13.46 6.62 6.12
N LEU A 49 -12.82 5.56 6.63
CA LEU A 49 -13.37 4.78 7.74
C LEU A 49 -13.47 5.58 9.04
N LEU A 50 -12.44 6.37 9.37
CA LEU A 50 -12.43 7.23 10.55
C LEU A 50 -13.46 8.37 10.48
N GLU A 51 -13.71 8.91 9.29
CA GLU A 51 -14.69 9.99 9.08
C GLU A 51 -16.14 9.51 9.19
N ASN A 52 -16.41 8.26 8.75
CA ASN A 52 -17.77 7.74 8.63
C ASN A 52 -18.19 6.78 9.76
N MET A 53 -17.32 6.52 10.75
CA MET A 53 -17.63 5.57 11.81
C MET A 53 -18.65 6.13 12.82
N PRO A 54 -19.71 5.37 13.17
CA PRO A 54 -20.72 5.82 14.13
C PRO A 54 -20.18 5.88 15.57
N THR A 55 -19.14 5.10 15.87
CA THR A 55 -18.45 5.07 17.16
C THR A 55 -16.96 5.01 16.92
N PRO A 56 -16.11 5.81 17.61
CA PRO A 56 -14.66 5.77 17.46
C PRO A 56 -14.05 4.40 17.80
N PHE A 57 -12.84 4.16 17.31
CA PHE A 57 -12.06 2.99 17.74
C PHE A 57 -11.75 3.06 19.23
N SER A 58 -11.80 1.91 19.90
CA SER A 58 -11.23 1.76 21.24
C SER A 58 -9.72 1.98 21.22
N GLU A 59 -9.15 2.36 22.36
CA GLU A 59 -7.69 2.53 22.49
C GLU A 59 -6.91 1.28 22.06
N ALA A 60 -7.42 0.09 22.37
CA ALA A 60 -6.82 -1.18 21.96
C ALA A 60 -6.78 -1.34 20.43
N GLN A 61 -7.85 -0.93 19.72
CA GLN A 61 -7.90 -0.96 18.25
C GLN A 61 -6.95 0.09 17.65
N VAL A 62 -6.92 1.31 18.19
CA VAL A 62 -5.96 2.35 17.77
C VAL A 62 -4.53 1.84 17.90
N LYS A 63 -4.19 1.28 19.06
CA LYS A 63 -2.86 0.68 19.31
C LYS A 63 -2.53 -0.43 18.30
N CYS A 64 -3.50 -1.27 17.97
CA CYS A 64 -3.34 -2.35 16.99
C CYS A 64 -3.03 -1.79 15.58
N ILE A 65 -3.82 -0.81 15.12
CA ILE A 65 -3.63 -0.17 13.80
C ILE A 65 -2.27 0.51 13.73
N VAL A 66 -1.90 1.30 14.74
CA VAL A 66 -0.59 1.98 14.79
C VAL A 66 0.55 0.95 14.75
N LEU A 67 0.43 -0.16 15.48
CA LEU A 67 1.44 -1.22 15.44
C LEU A 67 1.56 -1.86 14.06
N GLN A 68 0.45 -2.06 13.34
CA GLN A 68 0.44 -2.58 11.97
C GLN A 68 1.12 -1.61 10.99
N VAL A 69 0.82 -0.31 11.08
CA VAL A 69 1.46 0.73 10.26
C VAL A 69 2.97 0.77 10.52
N LEU A 70 3.39 0.77 11.78
CA LEU A 70 4.81 0.78 12.14
C LEU A 70 5.55 -0.48 11.70
N ARG A 71 4.89 -1.65 11.70
CA ARG A 71 5.46 -2.88 11.13
C ARG A 71 5.67 -2.78 9.62
N GLY A 72 4.69 -2.24 8.89
CA GLY A 72 4.82 -1.95 7.46
C GLY A 72 5.98 -0.99 7.17
N LEU A 73 6.06 0.11 7.93
CA LEU A 73 7.13 1.09 7.79
C LEU A 73 8.52 0.52 8.11
N GLN A 74 8.63 -0.28 9.18
CA GLN A 74 9.86 -0.99 9.52
C GLN A 74 10.31 -1.90 8.37
N TYR A 75 9.38 -2.63 7.75
CA TYR A 75 9.70 -3.45 6.58
C TYR A 75 10.21 -2.62 5.41
N LEU A 76 9.55 -1.50 5.07
CA LEU A 76 10.01 -0.59 4.01
C LEU A 76 11.42 -0.06 4.27
N HIS A 77 11.67 0.42 5.48
CA HIS A 77 12.98 0.95 5.87
C HIS A 77 14.08 -0.10 5.82
N ARG A 78 13.79 -1.36 6.19
CA ARG A 78 14.74 -2.48 6.03
C ARG A 78 15.08 -2.79 4.58
N ASN A 79 14.20 -2.44 3.65
CA ASN A 79 14.40 -2.58 2.21
C ASN A 79 14.88 -1.27 1.54
N PHE A 80 15.35 -0.29 2.34
CA PHE A 80 15.85 1.01 1.88
C PHE A 80 14.82 1.83 1.08
N ILE A 81 13.54 1.66 1.38
CA ILE A 81 12.44 2.41 0.77
C ILE A 81 11.93 3.44 1.77
N ILE A 82 11.87 4.70 1.32
CA ILE A 82 11.16 5.77 2.01
C ILE A 82 9.80 5.92 1.34
N HIS A 83 8.74 5.81 2.13
CA HIS A 83 7.37 6.06 1.68
C HIS A 83 7.12 7.56 1.54
#